data_AF-A0A442B279-F1
#
_entry.id   AF-A0A442B279-F1
#
_cell.length_a   1.000
_cell.length_b   1.000
_cell.length_c   1.000
_cell.angle_alpha   90.00
_cell.angle_beta   90.00
_cell.angle_gamma   90.00
#
_symmetry.space_group_name_H-M   'P 1'
#
loop_
_entity.id
_entity.type
_entity.pdbx_description
1 polymer ?
#
loop_
_entity_poly.entity_id
_entity_poly.type
_entity_poly.pdbx_seq_one_letter_code
_entity_poly.pdbx_strand_id
1 'polypeptide(L)' 'MQSPVEKNKSPPRLLPGEAERQARLQKIFGLRSLRYHSACLRLDPNAEFHDVIDCSALFELPNGPGKLIRCPS' A
#
# COMPACT_ATOMS: atom_id res chain seq x y z
N MET A 1 -42.33 2.64 -34.51
CA MET A 1 -41.29 1.58 -34.50
C MET A 1 -39.94 2.24 -34.26
N GLN A 2 -39.52 2.46 -33.01
CA GLN A 2 -38.18 2.96 -32.68
C GLN A 2 -37.34 1.78 -32.19
N SER A 3 -36.23 1.51 -32.89
CA SER A 3 -35.32 0.38 -32.65
C SER A 3 -34.38 0.62 -31.45
N PRO A 4 -33.95 -0.43 -30.74
CA PRO A 4 -33.10 -0.32 -29.57
C PRO A 4 -31.63 -0.35 -29.99
N VAL A 5 -30.98 0.81 -30.12
CA VAL A 5 -29.53 0.87 -30.30
C VAL A 5 -28.99 1.96 -29.40
N GLU A 6 -28.48 1.56 -28.23
CA GLU A 6 -27.44 2.27 -27.47
C GLU A 6 -27.04 1.42 -26.24
N LYS A 7 -26.82 0.12 -26.43
CA LYS A 7 -26.25 -0.77 -25.41
C LYS A 7 -24.85 -1.20 -25.79
N ASN A 8 -23.94 -0.25 -26.02
CA ASN A 8 -22.51 -0.55 -26.21
C ASN A 8 -21.62 0.61 -25.73
N LYS A 9 -21.79 1.09 -24.49
CA LYS A 9 -20.70 1.84 -23.84
C LYS A 9 -19.64 0.83 -23.41
N SER A 10 -18.72 0.52 -24.32
CA SER A 10 -17.48 -0.15 -23.95
C SER A 10 -16.79 0.63 -22.81
N PRO A 11 -16.27 -0.04 -21.76
CA PRO A 11 -15.54 0.66 -20.70
C PRO A 11 -14.46 1.54 -21.33
N PRO A 12 -14.28 2.79 -20.85
CA PRO A 12 -13.21 3.64 -21.33
C PRO A 12 -11.89 2.87 -21.27
N ARG A 13 -11.25 2.68 -22.43
CA ARG A 13 -9.92 2.08 -22.48
C ARG A 13 -8.98 3.06 -21.80
N LEU A 14 -8.48 2.70 -20.61
CA LEU A 14 -7.50 3.49 -19.88
C LEU A 14 -6.30 3.74 -20.79
N LEU A 15 -5.89 5.01 -20.90
CA LEU A 15 -4.73 5.38 -21.71
C LEU A 15 -3.48 4.67 -21.19
N PRO A 16 -2.46 4.42 -22.03
CA PRO A 16 -1.19 3.86 -21.59
C PRO A 16 -0.63 4.66 -20.40
N GLY A 17 -0.41 4.00 -19.26
CA GLY A 17 0.07 4.63 -18.02
C GLY A 17 -1.02 5.17 -17.07
N GLU A 18 -2.30 5.22 -17.45
CA GLU A 18 -3.39 5.57 -16.52
C GLU A 18 -3.60 4.51 -15.46
N ALA A 19 -3.52 3.23 -15.82
CA ALA A 19 -3.60 2.14 -14.85
C ALA A 19 -2.48 2.23 -13.80
N GLU A 20 -1.26 2.56 -14.21
CA GLU A 20 -0.11 2.74 -13.32
C GLU A 20 -0.32 3.96 -12.39
N ARG A 21 -0.76 5.10 -12.95
CA ARG A 21 -1.08 6.29 -12.16
C ARG A 21 -2.17 6.00 -11.12
N GLN A 22 -3.22 5.28 -11.51
CA GLN A 22 -4.30 4.89 -10.61
C GLN A 22 -3.81 3.96 -9.50
N ALA A 23 -2.98 2.95 -9.84
CA ALA A 23 -2.37 2.06 -8.86
C ALA A 23 -1.49 2.82 -7.86
N ARG A 24 -0.70 3.80 -8.32
CA ARG A 24 0.11 4.68 -7.46
C ARG A 24 -0.76 5.51 -6.52
N LEU A 25 -1.87 6.07 -7.02
CA LEU A 25 -2.80 6.85 -6.19
C LEU A 25 -3.45 5.97 -5.11
N GLN A 26 -3.91 4.77 -5.44
CA GLN A 26 -4.48 3.85 -4.45
C GLN A 26 -3.45 3.42 -3.40
N LYS A 27 -2.21 3.13 -3.82
CA LYS A 27 -1.11 2.84 -2.89
C LYS A 27 -0.85 4.00 -1.93
N ILE A 28 -0.78 5.23 -2.45
CA ILE A 28 -0.56 6.44 -1.64
C ILE A 28 -1.71 6.65 -0.66
N PHE A 29 -2.96 6.45 -1.10
CA PHE A 29 -4.12 6.56 -0.23
C PHE A 29 -4.05 5.56 0.92
N GLY A 30 -3.80 4.27 0.62
CA GLY A 30 -3.65 3.23 1.65
C GLY A 30 -2.52 3.56 2.64
N LEU A 31 -1.38 4.06 2.16
CA LEU A 31 -0.27 4.48 3.03
C LEU A 31 -0.63 5.67 3.93
N ARG A 32 -1.43 6.63 3.46
CA ARG A 32 -1.89 7.74 4.29
C ARG A 32 -2.82 7.26 5.40
N SER A 33 -3.80 6.41 5.06
CA SER A 33 -4.70 5.82 6.05
C SER A 33 -3.91 5.04 7.10
N LEU A 34 -2.96 4.19 6.68
CA LEU A 34 -2.12 3.44 7.60
C LEU A 34 -1.37 4.35 8.57
N ARG A 35 -0.72 5.41 8.07
CA ARG A 35 0.00 6.39 8.91
C ARG A 35 -0.91 7.13 9.88
N TYR A 36 -2.10 7.50 9.43
CA TYR A 36 -3.08 8.17 10.27
C TYR A 36 -3.51 7.29 11.45
N HIS A 37 -3.81 6.02 11.19
CA HIS A 37 -4.20 5.08 12.23
C HIS A 37 -3.01 4.69 13.14
N SER A 38 -1.81 4.51 12.57
CA SER A 38 -0.62 4.14 13.34
C SER A 38 -0.12 5.28 14.23
N ALA A 39 -0.36 6.54 13.86
CA ALA A 39 0.04 7.70 14.67
C ALA A 39 -0.61 7.72 16.06
N CYS A 40 -1.76 7.07 16.21
CA CYS A 40 -2.46 6.93 17.50
C CYS A 40 -1.97 5.73 18.31
N LEU A 41 -1.14 4.85 17.74
CA LEU A 41 -0.57 3.71 18.45
C LEU A 41 0.58 4.21 19.33
N ARG A 42 0.42 4.06 20.65
CA ARG A 42 1.52 4.20 21.61
C ARG A 42 1.92 2.81 22.05
N LEU A 43 3.22 2.61 22.21
CA LEU A 43 3.75 1.42 22.86
C LEU A 43 3.28 1.44 24.33
N ASP A 44 2.50 0.44 24.71
CA ASP A 44 2.10 0.22 26.10
C ASP A 44 2.86 -1.00 26.64
N PRO A 45 3.83 -0.80 27.56
CA PRO A 45 4.58 -1.89 28.19
C PRO A 45 3.73 -2.82 29.07
N ASN A 46 2.49 -2.43 29.39
CA ASN A 46 1.58 -3.22 30.21
C ASN A 46 0.38 -3.75 29.40
N ALA A 47 0.43 -3.68 28.08
CA ALA A 47 -0.63 -4.22 27.24
C ALA A 47 -0.80 -5.72 27.49
N GLU A 48 -2.04 -6.18 27.66
CA GLU A 48 -2.35 -7.60 27.87
C GLU A 48 -1.87 -8.49 26.71
N PHE A 49 -1.75 -7.90 25.51
CA PHE A 49 -1.27 -8.55 24.30
C PHE A 49 0.08 -7.97 23.87
N HIS A 50 1.14 -8.69 24.21
CA HIS A 50 2.47 -8.50 23.65
C HIS A 50 2.72 -9.54 22.57
N ASP A 51 2.01 -9.42 21.44
CA ASP A 51 2.39 -10.23 20.27
C ASP A 51 3.78 -9.75 19.82
N VAL A 52 4.80 -10.55 20.13
CA VAL A 52 6.16 -10.32 19.66
C VAL A 52 6.12 -10.50 18.14
N ILE A 53 6.13 -9.38 17.43
CA ILE A 53 6.22 -9.40 15.98
C ILE A 53 7.64 -9.87 15.64
N ASP A 54 7.75 -11.09 15.13
CA ASP A 54 9.01 -11.59 14.60
C ASP A 54 9.36 -10.82 13.31
N CYS A 55 10.21 -9.81 13.47
CA CYS A 55 10.70 -9.01 12.36
C CYS A 55 11.87 -9.67 11.62
N SER A 56 12.31 -10.89 11.96
CA SER A 56 13.42 -11.57 11.30
C SER A 56 13.22 -11.67 9.78
N ALA A 57 11.99 -11.93 9.34
CA ALA A 57 11.59 -11.98 7.93
C ALA A 57 11.73 -10.64 7.19
N LEU A 58 11.71 -9.49 7.89
CA LEU A 58 11.97 -8.18 7.26
C LEU A 58 13.46 -7.94 7.01
N PHE A 59 14.32 -8.62 7.77
CA PHE A 59 15.77 -8.51 7.72
C PHE A 59 16.45 -9.68 7.00
N GLU A 60 15.68 -10.60 6.42
CA GLU A 60 16.17 -11.53 5.39
C GLU A 60 16.51 -10.71 4.13
N LEU A 61 17.60 -9.94 4.23
CA LEU A 61 18.27 -9.39 3.06
C LEU A 61 18.71 -10.60 2.22
N PRO A 62 18.51 -10.57 0.88
CA PRO A 62 19.15 -11.55 0.02
C PRO A 62 20.66 -11.50 0.31
N ASN A 63 21.20 -12.61 0.82
CA ASN A 63 22.56 -12.76 1.33
C ASN A 63 23.57 -11.98 0.48
N GLY A 64 23.88 -10.76 0.92
CA GLY A 64 24.71 -9.82 0.20
C GLY A 64 25.25 -8.80 1.20
N PRO A 65 26.57 -8.55 1.23
CA PRO A 65 27.18 -7.77 2.28
C PRO A 65 26.74 -6.31 2.17
N GLY A 66 26.09 -5.81 3.22
CA GLY A 66 26.07 -4.39 3.53
C GLY A 66 25.16 -3.52 2.66
N LYS A 67 23.89 -3.42 3.04
CA LYS A 67 23.15 -2.16 2.88
C LYS A 67 22.22 -1.96 4.08
N LEU A 68 22.82 -1.62 5.21
CA LEU A 68 22.09 -0.93 6.27
C LEU A 68 21.59 0.38 5.67
N ILE A 69 20.28 0.48 5.45
CA ILE A 69 19.64 1.72 5.03
C ILE A 69 19.79 2.70 6.19
N ARG A 70 20.79 3.58 6.09
CA ARG A 70 21.00 4.67 7.05
C ARG A 70 19.84 5.65 6.91
N CYS A 71 18.96 5.68 7.92
CA CYS A 71 17.99 6.75 8.04
C CYS A 71 18.75 8.07 8.30
N PRO A 72 18.47 9.16 7.57
CA PRO A 72 19.04 10.46 7.88
C PRO A 72 18.49 10.93 9.24
N SER A 73 19.41 11.34 10.10
CA SER A 73 19.18 12.04 11.37
C SER A 73 18.68 13.46 11.14
#